data_AF-A0A9E3SF18-F1
#
_entry.id   AF-A0A9E3SF18-F1
#
_cell.length_a   1.000
_cell.length_b   1.000
_cell.length_c   1.000
_cell.angle_alpha   90.00
_cell.angle_beta   90.00
_cell.angle_gamma   90.00
#
_symmetry.space_group_name_H-M   'P 1'
#
loop_
_entity.id
_entity.type
_entity.pdbx_description
1 polymer ?
#
loop_
_entity_poly.entity_id
_entity_poly.type
_entity_poly.pdbx_seq_one_letter_code
_entity_poly.pdbx_strand_id
1 'polypeptide(L)'
;EVNAFVTGDIDPGLLIVTGKITPGVDSDKAHVALEQEITRLSAKPPSAHELRKVKNKAIATNTFGELSLLNKAMSLAYYAHLGTPEVINKIPELYEAVKPQAIFEHAKTVLRPENCSTLFYLSEKN
;
A
#
# COMPACT_ATOMS: atom_id res chain seq x y z
N GLU A 1 11.49 2.40 11.49
CA GLU A 1 10.10 1.94 11.17
C GLU A 1 9.79 2.34 9.73
N VAL A 2 9.17 1.48 8.93
CA VAL A 2 8.79 1.79 7.54
C VAL A 2 7.29 1.52 7.36
N ASN A 3 6.57 2.46 6.76
CA ASN A 3 5.14 2.36 6.49
C ASN A 3 4.83 2.85 5.06
N ALA A 4 3.76 2.32 4.46
CA ALA A 4 3.27 2.78 3.17
C ALA A 4 1.74 2.84 3.15
N PHE A 5 1.19 3.86 2.50
CA PHE A 5 -0.26 4.05 2.35
C PHE A 5 -0.58 4.87 1.09
N VAL A 6 -1.82 4.78 0.63
CA VAL A 6 -2.32 5.57 -0.50
C VAL A 6 -3.18 6.72 0.00
N THR A 7 -3.10 7.88 -0.65
CA THR A 7 -3.97 9.04 -0.33
C THR A 7 -5.22 9.12 -1.18
N GLY A 8 -5.30 8.29 -2.22
CA GLY A 8 -6.42 8.28 -3.17
C GLY A 8 -7.64 7.61 -2.57
N ASP A 9 -8.80 8.09 -2.99
CA ASP A 9 -10.10 7.48 -2.67
C ASP A 9 -10.87 7.31 -3.99
N ILE A 10 -11.68 8.30 -4.36
CA ILE A 10 -12.37 8.33 -5.67
C ILE A 10 -11.43 8.83 -6.77
N ASP A 11 -10.68 9.90 -6.49
CA ASP A 11 -9.71 10.47 -7.41
C ASP A 11 -8.33 9.82 -7.26
N PRO A 12 -7.49 9.85 -8.31
CA PRO A 12 -6.11 9.36 -8.24
C PRO A 12 -5.36 10.02 -7.09
N GLY A 13 -4.71 9.20 -6.26
CA GLY A 13 -3.88 9.66 -5.16
C GLY A 13 -2.41 9.31 -5.31
N LEU A 14 -1.68 9.56 -4.23
CA LEU A 14 -0.26 9.26 -4.12
C LEU A 14 -0.05 7.99 -3.30
N LEU A 15 0.91 7.17 -3.72
CA LEU A 15 1.51 6.17 -2.83
C LEU A 15 2.61 6.87 -2.01
N ILE A 16 2.39 6.94 -0.70
CA ILE A 16 3.35 7.52 0.23
C ILE A 16 4.08 6.38 0.93
N VAL A 17 5.42 6.41 0.86
CA VAL A 17 6.30 5.53 1.64
C VAL A 17 7.05 6.39 2.64
N THR A 18 6.96 6.04 3.93
CA THR A 18 7.59 6.78 5.02
C THR A 18 8.55 5.88 5.79
N GLY A 19 9.67 6.45 6.24
CA GLY A 19 10.67 5.76 7.04
C GLY A 19 11.13 6.65 8.20
N LYS A 20 11.14 6.10 9.42
CA LYS A 20 11.78 6.73 10.58
C LYS A 20 13.21 6.21 10.71
N ILE A 21 14.17 7.13 10.66
CA ILE A 21 15.61 6.86 10.74
C ILE A 21 15.99 6.68 12.21
N THR A 22 16.74 5.61 12.49
CA THR A 22 17.25 5.34 13.84
C THR A 22 18.31 6.38 14.22
N PRO A 23 18.36 6.86 15.48
CA PRO A 23 19.41 7.77 15.93
C PRO A 23 20.82 7.24 15.62
N GLY A 24 21.67 8.11 15.07
CA GLY A 24 23.04 7.76 14.69
C GLY A 24 23.20 7.07 13.33
N VAL A 25 22.12 6.77 12.62
CA VAL A 25 22.17 6.30 11.23
C VAL A 25 22.18 7.49 10.29
N ASP A 26 23.09 7.45 9.32
CA ASP A 26 23.18 8.44 8.25
C ASP A 26 21.93 8.45 7.37
N SER A 27 21.42 9.64 7.06
CA SER A 27 20.17 9.80 6.31
C SER A 27 20.25 9.29 4.88
N ASP A 28 21.40 9.47 4.23
CA ASP A 28 21.60 9.03 2.85
C ASP A 28 21.67 7.50 2.80
N LYS A 29 22.36 6.88 3.76
CA LYS A 29 22.35 5.41 3.90
C LYS A 29 20.94 4.86 4.12
N ALA A 30 20.15 5.49 4.97
CA ALA A 30 18.77 5.08 5.23
C ALA A 30 17.89 5.22 3.99
N HIS A 31 18.05 6.32 3.25
CA HIS A 31 17.34 6.58 2.00
C HIS A 31 17.70 5.55 0.92
N VAL A 32 18.99 5.29 0.68
CA VAL A 32 19.46 4.28 -0.28
C VAL A 32 18.90 2.90 0.04
N ALA A 33 18.88 2.51 1.32
CA ALA A 33 18.31 1.22 1.73
C ALA A 33 16.79 1.13 1.45
N LEU A 34 16.05 2.23 1.67
CA LEU A 34 14.62 2.28 1.38
C LEU A 34 14.35 2.24 -0.13
N GLU A 35 15.11 2.99 -0.93
CA GLU A 35 15.00 2.97 -2.39
C GLU A 35 15.31 1.60 -2.99
N GLN A 36 16.30 0.88 -2.43
CA GLN A 36 16.62 -0.48 -2.85
C GLN A 36 15.43 -1.43 -2.64
N GLU A 37 14.76 -1.35 -1.48
CA GLU A 37 13.57 -2.19 -1.23
C GLU A 37 12.38 -1.82 -2.11
N ILE A 38 12.17 -0.52 -2.40
CA ILE A 38 11.13 -0.08 -3.34
C ILE A 38 11.43 -0.61 -4.75
N THR A 39 12.68 -0.44 -5.21
CA THR A 39 13.13 -0.87 -6.54
C THR A 39 13.09 -2.39 -6.70
N ARG A 40 13.26 -3.14 -5.61
CA ARG A 40 13.14 -4.61 -5.62
C ARG A 40 11.78 -5.08 -6.14
N LEU A 41 10.70 -4.35 -5.86
CA LEU A 41 9.34 -4.66 -6.34
C LEU A 41 9.20 -4.48 -7.85
N SER A 42 10.01 -3.60 -8.44
CA SER A 42 10.09 -3.36 -9.89
C SER A 42 11.13 -4.26 -10.58
N ALA A 43 11.99 -4.95 -9.82
CA ALA A 43 13.03 -5.84 -10.33
C ALA A 43 12.59 -7.31 -10.43
N LYS A 44 11.74 -7.77 -9.50
CA LYS A 44 11.15 -9.12 -9.55
C LYS A 44 9.78 -9.17 -8.86
N PRO A 45 8.88 -10.10 -9.26
CA PRO A 45 7.62 -10.30 -8.57
C PRO A 45 7.81 -10.69 -7.09
N PRO A 46 6.87 -10.29 -6.19
CA PRO A 46 6.88 -10.76 -4.81
C PRO A 46 6.70 -12.28 -4.76
N SER A 47 7.22 -12.91 -3.72
CA SER A 47 7.02 -14.36 -3.56
C SER A 47 5.54 -14.68 -3.31
N ALA A 48 5.12 -15.89 -3.70
CA ALA A 48 3.75 -16.34 -3.43
C ALA A 48 3.43 -16.35 -1.93
N HIS A 49 4.44 -16.62 -1.08
CA HIS A 49 4.29 -16.61 0.37
C HIS A 49 4.05 -15.20 0.93
N GLU A 50 4.87 -14.22 0.53
CA GLU A 50 4.68 -12.82 0.96
C GLU A 50 3.32 -12.28 0.50
N LEU A 51 2.95 -12.53 -0.76
CA LEU A 51 1.66 -12.09 -1.27
C LEU A 51 0.49 -12.73 -0.52
N ARG A 52 0.56 -14.05 -0.25
CA ARG A 52 -0.45 -14.75 0.56
C ARG A 52 -0.59 -14.10 1.94
N LYS A 53 0.52 -13.77 2.61
CA LYS A 53 0.51 -13.12 3.93
C LYS A 53 -0.24 -11.79 3.90
N VAL A 54 0.03 -10.94 2.90
CA VAL A 54 -0.62 -9.62 2.79
C VAL A 54 -2.10 -9.76 2.42
N LYS A 55 -2.45 -10.66 1.50
CA LYS A 55 -3.86 -10.97 1.16
C LYS A 55 -4.65 -11.42 2.37
N ASN A 56 -4.10 -12.38 3.13
CA ASN A 56 -4.76 -12.90 4.33
C ASN A 56 -5.02 -11.78 5.34
N LYS A 57 -4.05 -10.87 5.53
CA LYS A 57 -4.22 -9.70 6.40
C LYS A 57 -5.36 -8.81 5.91
N ALA A 58 -5.37 -8.45 4.62
CA ALA A 58 -6.39 -7.56 4.05
C ALA A 58 -7.81 -8.16 4.14
N ILE A 59 -7.94 -9.44 3.76
CA ILE A 59 -9.23 -10.17 3.81
C ILE A 59 -9.71 -10.27 5.26
N ALA A 60 -8.84 -10.68 6.19
CA ALA A 60 -9.21 -10.75 7.60
C ALA A 60 -9.65 -9.39 8.15
N THR A 61 -8.90 -8.32 7.88
CA THR A 61 -9.28 -6.95 8.30
C THR A 61 -10.63 -6.54 7.74
N ASN A 62 -10.91 -6.82 6.47
CA ASN A 62 -12.21 -6.55 5.86
C ASN A 62 -13.34 -7.36 6.55
N THR A 63 -13.17 -8.68 6.68
CA THR A 63 -14.17 -9.57 7.29
C THR A 63 -14.47 -9.22 8.74
N PHE A 64 -13.45 -8.89 9.55
CA PHE A 64 -13.67 -8.41 10.92
C PHE A 64 -14.34 -7.04 10.94
N GLY A 65 -14.00 -6.16 10.00
CA GLY A 65 -14.62 -4.84 9.85
C GLY A 65 -16.14 -4.93 9.60
N GLU A 66 -16.59 -5.92 8.82
CA GLU A 66 -18.00 -6.15 8.49
C GLU A 66 -18.87 -6.61 9.68
N LEU A 67 -18.27 -7.07 10.79
CA LEU A 67 -18.99 -7.38 12.02
C LEU A 67 -19.58 -6.11 12.68
N SER A 68 -18.99 -4.95 12.40
CA SER A 68 -19.52 -3.67 12.85
C SER A 68 -20.64 -3.20 11.92
N LEU A 69 -21.85 -3.06 12.47
CA LEU A 69 -23.01 -2.55 11.73
C LEU A 69 -22.73 -1.17 11.10
N LEU A 70 -22.04 -0.29 11.84
CA LEU A 70 -21.67 1.04 11.35
C LEU A 70 -20.72 0.93 10.15
N ASN A 71 -19.66 0.11 10.26
CA ASN A 71 -18.72 -0.09 9.15
C ASN A 71 -19.42 -0.66 7.92
N LYS A 72 -20.31 -1.64 8.11
CA LYS A 72 -21.07 -2.24 7.01
C LYS A 72 -21.99 -1.22 6.33
N ALA A 73 -22.68 -0.38 7.11
CA ALA A 73 -23.52 0.69 6.57
C ALA A 73 -22.70 1.74 5.81
N MET A 74 -21.55 2.16 6.35
CA MET A 74 -20.64 3.12 5.70
C MET A 74 -20.09 2.56 4.39
N SER A 75 -19.57 1.33 4.38
CA SER A 75 -19.07 0.68 3.16
C SER A 75 -20.16 0.56 2.09
N LEU A 76 -21.38 0.15 2.48
CA LEU A 76 -22.48 0.05 1.53
C LEU A 76 -22.86 1.41 0.95
N ALA A 77 -22.95 2.45 1.77
CA ALA A 77 -23.25 3.81 1.33
C ALA A 77 -22.16 4.33 0.37
N TYR A 78 -20.90 4.08 0.67
CA TYR A 78 -19.77 4.46 -0.16
C TYR A 78 -19.83 3.78 -1.54
N TYR A 79 -19.98 2.45 -1.61
CA TYR A 79 -20.06 1.75 -2.89
C TYR A 79 -21.36 2.03 -3.66
N ALA A 80 -22.46 2.32 -2.97
CA ALA A 80 -23.69 2.80 -3.60
C ALA A 80 -23.50 4.18 -4.24
N HIS A 81 -22.76 5.08 -3.59
CA HIS A 81 -22.40 6.39 -4.14
C HIS A 81 -21.55 6.26 -5.40
N LEU A 82 -20.66 5.27 -5.47
CA LEU A 82 -19.88 4.92 -6.66
C LEU A 82 -20.69 4.20 -7.76
N GLY A 83 -21.96 3.87 -7.49
CA GLY A 83 -22.85 3.18 -8.44
C GLY A 83 -22.66 1.67 -8.52
N THR A 84 -21.87 1.07 -7.62
CA THR A 84 -21.54 -0.37 -7.64
C THR A 84 -21.64 -1.00 -6.24
N PRO A 85 -22.80 -0.93 -5.55
CA PRO A 85 -22.96 -1.44 -4.18
C PRO A 85 -22.66 -2.94 -4.04
N GLU A 86 -22.82 -3.72 -5.10
CA GLU A 86 -22.55 -5.15 -5.14
C GLU A 86 -21.07 -5.52 -4.94
N VAL A 87 -20.15 -4.55 -5.13
CA VAL A 87 -18.70 -4.74 -4.92
C VAL A 87 -18.40 -5.15 -3.48
N ILE A 88 -19.18 -4.71 -2.49
CA ILE A 88 -18.96 -5.05 -1.08
C ILE A 88 -18.87 -6.56 -0.85
N ASN A 89 -19.66 -7.35 -1.58
CA ASN A 89 -19.68 -8.81 -1.43
C ASN A 89 -18.53 -9.51 -2.16
N LYS A 90 -17.81 -8.79 -3.04
CA LYS A 90 -16.74 -9.32 -3.88
C LYS A 90 -15.35 -8.94 -3.37
N ILE A 91 -15.22 -8.13 -2.32
CA ILE A 91 -13.93 -7.67 -1.79
C ILE A 91 -12.95 -8.82 -1.55
N PRO A 92 -13.33 -9.94 -0.87
CA PRO A 92 -12.40 -11.06 -0.67
C PRO A 92 -11.91 -11.68 -1.98
N GLU A 93 -12.80 -11.83 -2.96
CA GLU A 93 -12.50 -12.39 -4.28
C GLU A 93 -11.55 -11.48 -5.07
N LEU A 94 -11.74 -10.16 -4.97
CA LEU A 94 -10.88 -9.16 -5.61
C LEU A 94 -9.46 -9.22 -5.05
N TYR A 95 -9.29 -9.33 -3.72
CA TYR A 95 -7.98 -9.53 -3.12
C TYR A 95 -7.36 -10.88 -3.52
N GLU A 96 -8.13 -11.95 -3.59
CA GLU A 96 -7.62 -13.26 -4.03
C GLU A 96 -7.20 -13.29 -5.50
N ALA A 97 -7.86 -12.52 -6.36
CA ALA A 97 -7.54 -12.44 -7.78
C ALA A 97 -6.17 -11.76 -8.06
N VAL A 98 -5.60 -11.01 -7.11
CA VAL A 98 -4.32 -10.32 -7.29
C VAL A 98 -3.18 -11.32 -7.52
N LYS A 99 -2.46 -11.19 -8.63
CA LYS A 99 -1.33 -12.07 -8.98
C LYS A 99 0.01 -11.38 -8.72
N PRO A 100 1.08 -12.12 -8.35
CA PRO A 100 2.42 -11.54 -8.21
C PRO A 100 2.87 -10.75 -9.43
N GLN A 101 2.59 -11.27 -10.63
CA GLN A 101 2.94 -10.61 -11.88
C GLN A 101 2.20 -9.27 -12.05
N ALA A 102 0.93 -9.18 -11.67
CA ALA A 102 0.18 -7.93 -11.77
C ALA A 102 0.79 -6.82 -10.90
N ILE A 103 1.23 -7.18 -9.69
CA ILE A 103 1.95 -6.26 -8.78
C ILE A 103 3.26 -5.80 -9.42
N PHE A 104 4.03 -6.74 -9.98
CA PHE A 104 5.29 -6.43 -10.65
C PHE A 104 5.11 -5.47 -11.84
N GLU A 105 4.13 -5.72 -12.71
CA GLU A 105 3.87 -4.82 -13.84
C GLU A 105 3.43 -3.42 -13.38
N HIS A 106 2.61 -3.32 -12.31
CA HIS A 106 2.21 -2.03 -11.75
C HIS A 106 3.38 -1.32 -11.03
N ALA A 107 4.26 -2.07 -10.37
CA ALA A 107 5.45 -1.51 -9.73
C ALA A 107 6.34 -0.82 -10.77
N LYS A 108 6.54 -1.43 -11.94
CA LYS A 108 7.34 -0.84 -13.03
C LYS A 108 6.76 0.45 -13.60
N THR A 109 5.45 0.66 -13.52
CA THR A 109 4.81 1.87 -14.03
C THR A 109 4.73 2.97 -12.97
N VAL A 110 4.47 2.62 -11.71
CA VAL A 110 4.25 3.58 -10.62
C VAL A 110 5.55 3.94 -9.89
N LEU A 111 6.39 2.95 -9.56
CA LEU A 111 7.59 3.09 -8.74
C LEU A 111 8.82 3.44 -9.61
N ARG A 112 8.72 4.54 -10.35
CA ARG A 112 9.82 5.07 -11.15
C ARG A 112 10.48 6.27 -10.46
N PRO A 113 11.81 6.46 -10.54
CA PRO A 113 12.48 7.61 -9.95
C PRO A 113 11.91 8.95 -10.43
N GLU A 114 11.52 9.04 -11.71
CA GLU A 114 10.96 10.26 -12.29
C GLU A 114 9.53 10.56 -11.81
N ASN A 115 8.88 9.60 -11.14
CA ASN A 115 7.55 9.72 -10.55
C ASN A 115 7.61 9.86 -9.01
N CYS A 116 8.80 10.17 -8.46
CA CYS A 116 9.02 10.24 -7.03
C CYS A 116 9.39 11.67 -6.58
N SER A 117 8.94 12.05 -5.38
CA SER A 117 9.43 13.21 -4.67
C SER A 117 9.81 12.78 -3.26
N THR A 118 11.05 13.08 -2.84
CA THR A 118 11.58 12.67 -1.55
C THR A 118 11.77 13.87 -0.64
N LEU A 119 11.23 13.79 0.57
CA LEU A 119 11.38 14.80 1.61
C LEU A 119 12.18 14.23 2.78
N PHE A 120 13.26 14.93 3.16
CA PHE A 120 14.03 14.62 4.36
C PHE A 120 13.61 15.57 5.49
N TYR A 121 13.02 15.01 6.54
CA TYR A 121 12.72 15.76 7.76
C TYR A 121 13.78 15.46 8.82
N LEU A 122 14.79 16.34 8.90
CA LEU A 122 15.92 16.20 9.81
C LEU A 122 15.79 17.21 10.95
N SER A 123 16.03 16.76 12.19
CA SER A 123 16.15 17.67 13.32
C SER A 123 17.49 18.40 13.27
N GLU A 124 17.53 19.66 13.69
CA GLU A 124 18.79 20.36 13.91
C GLU A 124 19.65 19.60 14.95
N LYS A 125 20.96 19.50 14.67
CA LYS A 125 21.91 19.01 15.67
C LYS A 125 22.02 20.08 16.74
N ASN A 126 21.45 19.83 17.93
CA ASN A 126 21.84 20.54 19.15
C ASN A 126 23.25 20.12 19.57
#